data_AF-A0A529LEU2-F1
#
_entry.id   AF-A0A529LEU2-F1
#
_cell.length_a   1.000
_cell.length_b   1.000
_cell.length_c   1.000
_cell.angle_alpha   90.00
_cell.angle_beta   90.00
_cell.angle_gamma   90.00
#
_symmetry.space_group_name_H-M   'P 1'
#
loop_
_entity.id
_entity.type
_entity.pdbx_description
1 polymer ?
#
loop_
_entity_poly.entity_id
_entity_poly.type
_entity_poly.pdbx_seq_one_letter_code
_entity_poly.pdbx_strand_id
1 'polypeptide(L)'
;SVLYSQDDPPVPYLVENRVIVSGEDLSNATPTYNSQTNEPVVSFTFNSRGATRFGQATQQNVGKPFAIVLDNQVISAPVIREPILGGTGQISGNFTAESANDLAV
;
A
#
# COMPACT_ATOMS: atom_id res chain seq x y z
N SER A 1 -7.22 -9.01 -12.10
CA SER A 1 -8.61 -9.14 -11.68
C SER A 1 -9.26 -7.78 -11.55
N VAL A 2 -10.60 -7.71 -11.62
CA VAL A 2 -11.33 -6.48 -11.26
C VAL A 2 -11.56 -6.51 -9.76
N LEU A 3 -11.11 -5.47 -9.06
CA LEU A 3 -11.35 -5.24 -7.63
C LEU A 3 -12.10 -3.92 -7.46
N TYR A 4 -12.80 -3.74 -6.33
CA TYR A 4 -13.55 -2.53 -6.04
C TYR A 4 -12.91 -1.79 -4.87
N SER A 5 -12.97 -0.46 -4.86
CA SER A 5 -12.56 0.33 -3.71
C SER A 5 -13.59 0.31 -2.58
N GLN A 6 -13.18 0.80 -1.41
CA GLN A 6 -14.06 1.03 -0.26
C GLN A 6 -14.79 2.39 -0.31
N ASP A 7 -14.70 3.12 -1.43
CA ASP A 7 -15.42 4.38 -1.62
C ASP A 7 -16.94 4.15 -1.71
N ASP A 8 -17.74 5.18 -1.43
CA ASP A 8 -19.18 5.19 -1.67
C ASP A 8 -19.55 6.27 -2.71
N PRO A 9 -19.91 5.90 -3.96
CA PRO A 9 -20.05 4.53 -4.46
C PRO A 9 -18.70 3.85 -4.79
N PRO A 10 -18.61 2.49 -4.78
CA PRO A 10 -17.38 1.78 -5.07
C PRO A 10 -16.87 2.01 -6.49
N VAL A 11 -15.56 2.22 -6.63
CA VAL A 11 -14.89 2.41 -7.93
C VAL A 11 -14.22 1.10 -8.37
N PRO A 12 -14.45 0.63 -9.61
CA PRO A 12 -13.78 -0.56 -10.13
C PRO A 12 -12.34 -0.25 -10.58
N TYR A 13 -11.40 -1.10 -10.18
CA TYR A 13 -10.00 -1.08 -10.58
C TYR A 13 -9.64 -2.36 -11.32
N LEU A 14 -8.97 -2.22 -12.47
CA LEU A 14 -8.30 -3.34 -13.11
C LEU A 14 -6.92 -3.51 -12.46
N VAL A 15 -6.76 -4.56 -11.66
CA VAL A 15 -5.53 -4.84 -10.92
C VAL A 15 -4.82 -6.02 -11.58
N GLU A 16 -3.52 -5.91 -11.82
CA GLU A 16 -2.72 -7.03 -12.31
C GLU A 16 -2.62 -8.13 -11.25
N ASN A 17 -2.70 -9.41 -11.66
CA ASN A 17 -2.60 -10.55 -10.74
C ASN A 17 -1.14 -10.88 -10.35
N ARG A 18 -0.27 -9.87 -10.34
CA ARG A 18 1.12 -10.00 -9.96
C ARG A 18 1.33 -9.27 -8.64
N VAL A 19 1.39 -10.04 -7.55
CA VAL A 19 1.76 -9.49 -6.25
C VAL A 19 3.24 -9.08 -6.30
N ILE A 20 3.48 -7.78 -6.13
CA ILE A 20 4.83 -7.20 -6.10
C ILE A 20 5.50 -7.47 -4.74
N VAL A 21 4.75 -7.20 -3.67
CA VAL A 21 5.09 -7.43 -2.27
C VAL A 21 3.80 -7.73 -1.49
N SER A 22 3.90 -8.54 -0.46
CA SER A 22 2.79 -9.01 0.39
C SER A 22 3.08 -8.75 1.87
N GLY A 23 2.11 -9.02 2.75
CA GLY A 23 2.27 -8.85 4.20
C GLY A 23 3.45 -9.63 4.80
N GLU A 24 3.80 -10.80 4.25
CA GLU A 24 4.98 -11.58 4.68
C GLU A 24 6.32 -10.86 4.47
N ASP A 25 6.33 -9.85 3.59
CA ASP A 25 7.51 -9.05 3.30
C ASP A 25 7.61 -7.85 4.27
N LEU A 26 6.58 -7.58 5.09
CA LEU A 26 6.59 -6.56 6.12
C LEU A 26 7.35 -7.04 7.37
N SER A 27 8.17 -6.17 7.93
CA SER A 27 8.72 -6.32 9.28
C SER A 27 7.94 -5.52 10.31
N ASN A 28 7.20 -4.50 9.88
CA ASN A 28 6.32 -3.70 10.75
C ASN A 28 5.24 -3.01 9.90
N ALA A 29 4.03 -2.89 10.44
CA ALA A 29 3.02 -1.94 9.99
C ALA A 29 2.32 -1.37 11.22
N THR A 30 2.10 -0.06 11.24
CA THR A 30 1.52 0.61 12.40
C THR A 30 0.63 1.76 11.97
N PRO A 31 -0.63 1.84 12.45
CA PRO A 31 -1.44 3.02 12.29
C PRO A 31 -0.80 4.21 13.01
N THR A 32 -0.69 5.33 12.31
CA THR A 32 -0.17 6.60 12.81
C THR A 32 -0.99 7.75 12.23
N TYR A 33 -0.57 8.98 12.51
CA TYR A 33 -1.16 10.18 11.92
C TYR A 33 -0.11 10.89 11.07
N ASN A 34 -0.52 11.36 9.90
CA ASN A 34 0.30 12.24 9.09
C ASN A 34 0.53 13.54 9.87
N SER A 35 1.79 13.92 10.09
CA SER A 35 2.14 15.09 10.91
C SER A 35 1.76 16.45 10.29
N GLN A 36 1.47 16.49 8.99
CA GLN A 36 1.10 17.71 8.27
C GLN A 36 -0.41 17.87 8.14
N THR A 37 -1.13 16.78 7.84
CA THR A 37 -2.57 16.81 7.59
C THR A 37 -3.41 16.36 8.78
N ASN A 38 -2.78 15.74 9.80
CA ASN A 38 -3.44 15.12 10.95
C ASN A 38 -4.44 14.01 10.54
N GLU A 39 -4.24 13.42 9.36
CA GLU A 39 -5.05 12.32 8.83
C GLU A 39 -4.48 10.96 9.28
N PRO A 40 -5.32 9.96 9.53
CA PRO A 40 -4.86 8.61 9.83
C PRO A 40 -4.15 7.99 8.61
N VAL A 41 -2.99 7.39 8.85
CA VAL A 41 -2.17 6.70 7.83
C VAL A 41 -1.59 5.42 8.41
N VAL A 42 -1.23 4.46 7.57
CA VAL A 42 -0.46 3.28 7.99
C VAL A 42 1.00 3.45 7.57
N SER A 43 1.89 3.56 8.54
CA SER A 43 3.33 3.49 8.29
C SER A 43 3.75 2.03 8.21
N PHE A 44 4.52 1.67 7.20
CA PHE A 44 5.02 0.31 7.02
C PHE A 44 6.53 0.28 6.79
N THR A 45 7.13 -0.84 7.17
CA THR A 45 8.53 -1.17 6.92
C THR A 45 8.60 -2.59 6.39
N PHE A 46 9.24 -2.77 5.25
CA PHE A 46 9.56 -4.07 4.69
C PHE A 46 10.84 -4.65 5.33
N ASN A 47 10.89 -5.98 5.41
CA ASN A 47 12.14 -6.69 5.63
C ASN A 47 13.08 -6.54 4.41
N SER A 48 14.34 -6.99 4.53
CA SER A 48 15.35 -6.79 3.46
C SER A 48 14.94 -7.35 2.10
N ARG A 49 14.21 -8.48 2.07
CA ARG A 49 13.71 -9.10 0.85
C ARG A 49 12.60 -8.25 0.22
N GLY A 50 11.63 -7.83 1.04
CA GLY A 50 10.53 -6.95 0.64
C GLY A 50 11.03 -5.61 0.10
N ALA A 51 11.95 -4.97 0.82
CA ALA A 51 12.54 -3.69 0.43
C ALA A 51 13.22 -3.76 -0.94
N THR A 52 13.98 -4.83 -1.19
CA THR A 52 14.65 -5.06 -2.49
C THR A 52 13.63 -5.24 -3.61
N ARG A 53 12.61 -6.09 -3.41
CA ARG A 53 11.56 -6.34 -4.41
C ARG A 53 10.75 -5.09 -4.70
N PHE A 54 10.35 -4.37 -3.65
CA PHE A 54 9.59 -3.13 -3.77
C PHE A 54 10.40 -2.04 -4.48
N GLY A 55 11.69 -1.89 -4.17
CA GLY A 55 12.57 -0.97 -4.86
C GLY A 55 12.71 -1.27 -6.35
N GLN A 56 12.92 -2.54 -6.72
CA GLN A 56 13.00 -2.95 -8.12
C GLN A 56 11.68 -2.72 -8.86
N ALA A 57 10.56 -3.05 -8.24
CA ALA A 57 9.25 -2.90 -8.86
C ALA A 57 8.86 -1.43 -9.04
N THR A 58 9.11 -0.58 -8.04
CA THR A 58 8.82 0.86 -8.13
C THR A 58 9.72 1.53 -9.17
N GLN A 59 10.99 1.11 -9.29
CA GLN A 59 11.89 1.60 -10.32
C GLN A 59 11.38 1.30 -11.75
N GLN A 60 10.80 0.12 -11.97
CA GLN A 60 10.28 -0.29 -13.28
C GLN A 60 8.90 0.30 -13.62
N ASN A 61 8.21 0.88 -12.64
CA ASN A 61 6.81 1.30 -12.76
C ASN A 61 6.58 2.76 -12.37
N VAL A 62 7.62 3.60 -12.41
CA VAL A 62 7.47 5.06 -12.28
C VAL A 62 6.44 5.57 -13.30
N GLY A 63 5.54 6.43 -12.83
CA GLY A 63 4.43 6.98 -13.60
C GLY A 63 3.19 6.09 -13.66
N LYS A 64 3.22 4.88 -13.08
CA LYS A 64 2.06 3.98 -13.04
C LYS A 64 1.38 3.96 -11.66
N PRO A 65 0.06 3.72 -11.60
CA PRO A 65 -0.62 3.44 -10.35
C PRO A 65 -0.13 2.15 -9.70
N PHE A 66 0.01 2.17 -8.38
CA PHE A 66 0.32 1.01 -7.56
C PHE A 66 -0.87 0.73 -6.64
N ALA A 67 -1.63 -0.33 -6.94
CA ALA A 67 -2.79 -0.70 -6.14
C ALA A 67 -2.36 -1.37 -4.84
N ILE A 68 -2.95 -0.91 -3.74
CA ILE A 68 -2.82 -1.48 -2.40
C ILE A 68 -4.14 -2.14 -2.08
N VAL A 69 -4.08 -3.45 -1.81
CA VAL A 69 -5.26 -4.31 -1.67
C VAL A 69 -5.26 -4.93 -0.28
N LEU A 70 -6.40 -4.84 0.40
CA LEU A 70 -6.69 -5.51 1.67
C LEU A 70 -8.07 -6.17 1.56
N ASP A 71 -8.19 -7.43 1.99
CA ASP A 71 -9.44 -8.22 1.92
C ASP A 71 -10.14 -8.17 0.55
N ASN A 72 -9.37 -8.28 -0.53
CA ASN A 72 -9.82 -8.18 -1.92
C ASN A 72 -10.48 -6.82 -2.29
N GLN A 73 -10.22 -5.76 -1.53
CA GLN A 73 -10.66 -4.41 -1.82
C GLN A 73 -9.47 -3.47 -2.03
N VAL A 74 -9.60 -2.55 -2.98
CA VAL A 74 -8.58 -1.52 -3.22
C VAL A 74 -8.75 -0.41 -2.20
N ILE A 75 -7.79 -0.28 -1.29
CA ILE A 75 -7.81 0.77 -0.27
C ILE A 75 -7.10 2.05 -0.74
N SER A 76 -6.16 1.93 -1.69
CA SER A 76 -5.44 3.06 -2.28
C SER A 76 -4.78 2.65 -3.59
N ALA A 77 -4.62 3.58 -4.53
CA ALA A 77 -3.95 3.35 -5.81
C ALA A 77 -3.05 4.53 -6.24
N PRO A 78 -2.06 4.94 -5.41
CA PRO A 78 -1.22 6.09 -5.71
C PRO A 78 -0.35 5.86 -6.94
N VAL A 79 -0.02 6.93 -7.65
CA VAL A 79 0.96 6.91 -8.74
C VAL A 79 2.37 6.90 -8.16
N ILE A 80 3.20 5.94 -8.60
CA ILE A 80 4.63 5.90 -8.25
C ILE A 80 5.32 7.10 -8.91
N ARG A 81 5.75 8.08 -8.11
CA ARG A 81 6.41 9.28 -8.64
C ARG A 81 7.93 9.09 -8.80
N GLU A 82 8.51 8.28 -7.93
CA GLU A 82 9.94 7.96 -7.92
C GLU A 82 10.17 6.55 -7.35
N PRO A 83 11.34 5.94 -7.61
CA PRO A 83 11.67 4.64 -7.04
C PRO A 83 11.73 4.70 -5.51
N ILE A 84 11.11 3.74 -4.83
CA ILE A 84 11.08 3.67 -3.35
C ILE A 84 12.08 2.62 -2.89
N LEU A 85 13.31 3.08 -2.61
CA LEU A 85 14.44 2.19 -2.29
C LEU A 85 14.66 2.01 -0.78
N GLY A 86 14.01 2.82 0.06
CA GLY A 86 14.18 2.81 1.51
C GLY A 86 13.50 1.66 2.24
N GLY A 87 12.64 0.90 1.55
CA GLY A 87 11.87 -0.20 2.17
C GLY A 87 10.84 0.27 3.20
N THR A 88 10.55 1.56 3.28
CA THR A 88 9.56 2.16 4.17
C THR A 88 8.60 3.03 3.39
N GLY A 89 7.42 3.24 3.96
CA GLY A 89 6.44 4.14 3.36
C GLY A 89 5.25 4.39 4.27
N GLN A 90 4.36 5.24 3.77
CA GLN A 90 3.08 5.53 4.40
C GLN A 90 1.98 5.31 3.38
N ILE A 91 0.90 4.68 3.82
CA ILE A 91 -0.31 4.52 3.03
C ILE A 91 -1.34 5.46 3.62
N SER A 92 -1.84 6.37 2.80
CA SER A 92 -3.01 7.20 3.10
C SER A 92 -4.27 6.53 2.56
N GLY A 93 -5.36 6.69 3.30
CA GLY A 93 -6.65 6.08 2.98
C GLY A 93 -7.61 6.17 4.17
N ASN A 94 -8.88 5.86 3.94
CA ASN A 94 -9.89 5.73 5.00
C ASN A 94 -9.66 4.42 5.78
N PHE A 95 -8.51 4.30 6.44
CA PHE A 95 -8.22 3.15 7.28
C PHE A 95 -9.15 3.13 8.49
N THR A 96 -9.86 2.03 8.67
CA THR A 96 -10.43 1.70 9.97
C THR A 96 -9.32 1.18 10.89
N ALA A 97 -9.49 1.31 12.21
CA ALA A 97 -8.55 0.74 13.19
C ALA A 97 -8.36 -0.79 13.00
N GLU A 98 -9.36 -1.45 12.42
CA GLU A 98 -9.39 -2.87 12.09
C GLU A 98 -8.49 -3.16 10.87
N SER A 99 -8.67 -2.43 9.76
CA SER A 99 -7.83 -2.56 8.55
C SER A 99 -6.34 -2.26 8.80
N ALA A 100 -6.05 -1.39 9.76
CA ALA A 100 -4.68 -1.09 10.16
C ALA A 100 -4.07 -2.19 11.05
N ASN A 101 -4.90 -2.97 11.75
CA ASN A 101 -4.46 -4.16 12.48
C ASN A 101 -4.18 -5.31 11.50
N ASP A 102 -5.04 -5.55 10.51
CA ASP A 102 -4.85 -6.64 9.53
C ASP A 102 -3.57 -6.48 8.70
N LEU A 103 -3.06 -5.25 8.56
CA LEU A 103 -1.76 -4.98 7.95
C LEU A 103 -0.56 -5.30 8.86
N ALA A 104 -0.78 -5.38 10.17
CA ALA A 104 0.24 -5.45 11.21
C ALA A 104 0.49 -6.86 11.78
N VAL A 105 -0.30 -7.87 11.38
CA VAL A 105 -0.24 -9.26 11.91
C VAL A 105 0.22 -10.29 10.90
#